data_AF-A0A433DZA4-F1
#
_entry.id   AF-A0A433DZA4-F1
#
_cell.length_a   1.000
_cell.length_b   1.000
_cell.length_c   1.000
_cell.angle_alpha   90.00
_cell.angle_beta   90.00
_cell.angle_gamma   90.00
#
_symmetry.space_group_name_H-M   'P 1'
#
loop_
_entity.id
_entity.type
_entity.pdbx_description
1 polymer ?
#
loop_
_entity_poly.entity_id
_entity_poly.type
_entity_poly.pdbx_seq_one_letter_code
_entity_poly.pdbx_strand_id
1 'polypeptide(L)'
;MPAPGAPGSFPAPYPPFGGGAPGFPEAAVAPGFPEAGQPGRTPLAPPAPQGPFAPQPPHIASVPQTAEAGQPGPGPQTAPGSQAAPGPLAARGPQTASAPQTGQGSPGPHTTPVPQAAHAAPAPAPQGTQGGTQGASAPSAPQGAQAATGLPRTLQYRFDGPEDAPVLVIGPSLGTTWHMWDRQIPELSQHWRIFRYDLPGHGGAPAHAATSVAELGDRLLATLDGLGVQRFGYAGCSIGGAVGADLALRHPHRVASLALVASSPRFGTADEFRQRGVIVRTNGLEPMARTAPERWFTPGFAAAQPAIVEWAVQMVRTTDPGCYIAACEALAAFDIRGALGRIGVPTLVLVGAEDQVTGPAEARTLVAGIPDARLALVPGASHLAPVEQPAAVSDLLLMHFSTAWQQDTSAAIPVLPHITAPAAPSTPFVPVAEIAPAVSAPDAVAPTPDDRYEQGTKVRREVLGDAHVDAVNDTADAFTEDFQELVTRYAWGEVWSRDGLDRRTRSVITLTALVTSGRLEGLAAHTRAALRNGLTPAEIKEVLLQTAVYCGIPAAGAAFAVAQKVIQEETTPPA
;
A
#
# COMPACT_ATOMS: atom_id res chain seq x y z
N MET A 1 59.75 23.92 39.44
CA MET A 1 59.07 23.10 38.41
C MET A 1 59.27 21.62 38.73
N PRO A 2 58.38 21.00 39.53
CA PRO A 2 58.27 19.54 39.52
C PRO A 2 56.81 19.03 39.57
N ALA A 3 56.57 17.85 39.00
CA ALA A 3 55.55 16.92 39.50
C ALA A 3 56.11 16.23 40.78
N PRO A 4 55.30 15.78 41.77
CA PRO A 4 54.52 14.53 41.65
C PRO A 4 53.27 14.38 42.57
N GLY A 5 52.50 13.28 42.41
CA GLY A 5 51.66 12.69 43.49
C GLY A 5 50.27 12.16 43.08
N ALA A 6 50.08 10.83 43.08
CA ALA A 6 48.80 10.10 42.87
C ALA A 6 48.13 9.71 44.23
N PRO A 7 47.03 8.92 44.33
CA PRO A 7 45.80 8.74 43.53
C PRO A 7 44.50 8.96 44.38
N GLY A 8 43.31 9.00 43.76
CA GLY A 8 42.02 9.09 44.47
C GLY A 8 40.83 8.54 43.67
N SER A 9 40.01 7.74 44.34
CA SER A 9 38.97 6.80 43.88
C SER A 9 37.67 7.41 43.32
N PHE A 10 37.07 6.70 42.35
CA PHE A 10 35.69 6.87 41.84
C PHE A 10 34.60 6.52 42.87
N PRO A 11 33.39 7.10 42.73
CA PRO A 11 32.19 6.26 42.74
C PRO A 11 31.19 6.55 41.60
N ALA A 12 30.49 5.49 41.21
CA ALA A 12 29.37 5.44 40.26
C ALA A 12 28.01 5.41 41.03
N PRO A 13 26.83 5.14 40.41
CA PRO A 13 25.61 5.93 40.59
C PRO A 13 24.58 5.36 41.60
N TYR A 14 23.58 6.20 41.87
CA TYR A 14 22.41 6.10 42.78
C TYR A 14 21.77 4.73 43.08
N PRO A 15 21.31 4.49 44.34
CA PRO A 15 20.45 3.38 44.73
C PRO A 15 18.93 3.75 44.78
N PRO A 16 18.03 2.76 44.99
CA PRO A 16 16.58 2.87 44.77
C PRO A 16 15.79 3.21 46.05
N PHE A 17 14.55 3.68 45.91
CA PHE A 17 13.61 3.82 47.03
C PHE A 17 12.29 3.10 46.77
N GLY A 18 11.93 2.23 47.72
CA GLY A 18 10.58 1.73 47.93
C GLY A 18 10.06 2.12 49.32
N GLY A 19 8.74 2.23 49.44
CA GLY A 19 7.92 1.93 50.62
C GLY A 19 7.97 2.90 51.82
N GLY A 20 6.83 3.56 52.10
CA GLY A 20 6.51 4.10 53.43
C GLY A 20 5.54 5.29 53.41
N ALA A 21 4.26 5.06 53.71
CA ALA A 21 3.25 6.09 53.93
C ALA A 21 3.45 6.81 55.29
N PRO A 22 2.97 8.06 55.42
CA PRO A 22 2.16 8.38 56.60
C PRO A 22 0.99 9.36 56.35
N GLY A 23 -0.15 9.05 56.98
CA GLY A 23 -1.02 9.96 57.73
C GLY A 23 -1.75 11.11 57.02
N PHE A 24 -3.06 10.93 56.79
CA PHE A 24 -4.02 12.03 56.61
C PHE A 24 -4.53 12.54 57.98
N PRO A 25 -4.81 13.86 58.15
CA PRO A 25 -5.67 14.34 59.22
C PRO A 25 -7.14 14.52 58.77
N GLU A 26 -8.03 14.37 59.74
CA GLU A 26 -9.48 14.22 59.65
C GLU A 26 -10.24 15.56 59.85
N ALA A 27 -11.31 15.71 59.05
CA ALA A 27 -12.61 16.41 59.19
C ALA A 27 -12.81 17.77 59.92
N ALA A 28 -13.61 18.63 59.26
CA ALA A 28 -14.67 19.42 59.88
C ALA A 28 -15.90 19.54 58.95
N VAL A 29 -17.09 19.52 59.55
CA VAL A 29 -18.43 19.19 59.02
C VAL A 29 -19.37 20.42 58.99
N ALA A 30 -20.35 20.44 58.05
CA ALA A 30 -21.80 20.79 58.20
C ALA A 30 -22.39 21.59 57.00
N PRO A 31 -23.74 21.64 56.77
CA PRO A 31 -24.81 20.64 56.90
C PRO A 31 -25.83 20.58 55.68
N GLY A 32 -26.84 19.69 55.77
CA GLY A 32 -27.81 19.17 54.75
C GLY A 32 -28.78 20.15 54.05
N PHE A 33 -29.68 19.79 53.10
CA PHE A 33 -30.66 18.69 52.86
C PHE A 33 -31.19 18.82 51.39
N PRO A 34 -32.18 18.05 50.83
CA PRO A 34 -32.63 16.66 51.03
C PRO A 34 -32.72 15.82 49.72
N GLU A 35 -32.95 14.51 49.88
CA GLU A 35 -33.22 13.46 48.87
C GLU A 35 -34.48 13.66 48.01
N ALA A 36 -34.44 13.08 46.79
CA ALA A 36 -35.59 12.51 46.09
C ALA A 36 -35.17 11.17 45.44
N GLY A 37 -36.00 10.14 45.64
CA GLY A 37 -35.61 8.73 45.58
C GLY A 37 -35.54 8.08 44.19
N GLN A 38 -34.79 6.98 44.16
CA GLN A 38 -34.89 5.93 43.14
C GLN A 38 -35.96 4.89 43.53
N PRO A 39 -36.45 4.13 42.55
CA PRO A 39 -36.61 2.68 42.68
C PRO A 39 -35.69 2.03 41.63
N GLY A 40 -34.85 1.04 41.90
CA GLY A 40 -34.91 -0.09 42.81
C GLY A 40 -34.37 -1.28 42.02
N ARG A 41 -33.16 -1.77 42.33
CA ARG A 41 -32.66 -3.07 41.86
C ARG A 41 -31.81 -3.74 42.93
N THR A 42 -32.22 -4.95 43.27
CA THR A 42 -31.63 -5.92 44.19
C THR A 42 -30.19 -6.27 43.81
N PRO A 43 -29.24 -6.44 44.75
CA PRO A 43 -27.87 -6.84 44.42
C PRO A 43 -27.75 -8.38 44.36
N LEU A 44 -27.24 -8.90 43.24
CA LEU A 44 -26.69 -10.26 43.15
C LEU A 44 -25.20 -10.23 43.55
N ALA A 45 -24.80 -11.21 44.35
CA ALA A 45 -23.44 -11.43 44.83
C ALA A 45 -22.46 -11.84 43.70
N PRO A 46 -21.14 -11.54 43.83
CA PRO A 46 -20.14 -11.90 42.83
C PRO A 46 -19.66 -13.36 43.00
N PRO A 47 -19.34 -14.09 41.92
CA PRO A 47 -18.71 -15.40 42.04
C PRO A 47 -17.18 -15.30 42.16
N ALA A 48 -16.62 -16.21 42.97
CA ALA A 48 -15.19 -16.42 43.21
C ALA A 48 -14.48 -17.14 42.03
N PRO A 49 -13.14 -17.07 41.90
CA PRO A 49 -12.41 -17.52 40.72
C PRO A 49 -12.12 -19.02 40.74
N GLN A 50 -12.24 -19.69 39.59
CA GLN A 50 -11.78 -21.07 39.40
C GLN A 50 -10.54 -21.11 38.50
N GLY A 51 -9.54 -21.88 38.94
CA GLY A 51 -8.25 -22.10 38.28
C GLY A 51 -8.30 -23.02 37.06
N PRO A 52 -7.12 -23.36 36.48
CA PRO A 52 -6.99 -23.66 35.06
C PRO A 52 -7.28 -25.12 34.70
N PHE A 53 -7.99 -25.31 33.57
CA PHE A 53 -8.20 -26.61 32.94
C PHE A 53 -7.15 -26.85 31.83
N ALA A 54 -6.47 -27.99 31.91
CA ALA A 54 -5.60 -28.53 30.87
C ALA A 54 -6.42 -29.13 29.71
N PRO A 55 -5.94 -29.07 28.45
CA PRO A 55 -6.67 -29.61 27.30
C PRO A 55 -6.45 -31.12 27.13
N GLN A 56 -7.55 -31.86 26.93
CA GLN A 56 -7.55 -33.23 26.40
C GLN A 56 -7.50 -33.24 24.86
N PRO A 57 -6.88 -34.25 24.23
CA PRO A 57 -6.75 -34.36 22.78
C PRO A 57 -8.01 -34.94 22.11
N PRO A 58 -8.26 -34.66 20.81
CA PRO A 58 -9.47 -35.07 20.12
C PRO A 58 -9.47 -36.55 19.70
N HIS A 59 -10.66 -37.15 19.77
CA HIS A 59 -10.99 -38.50 19.28
C HIS A 59 -10.88 -38.60 17.75
N ILE A 60 -10.11 -39.57 17.27
CA ILE A 60 -10.02 -39.96 15.86
C ILE A 60 -11.08 -41.02 15.59
N ALA A 61 -11.93 -40.79 14.57
CA ALA A 61 -12.86 -41.76 14.03
C ALA A 61 -12.13 -42.83 13.19
N SER A 62 -12.49 -44.08 13.44
CA SER A 62 -11.90 -45.29 12.90
C SER A 62 -12.32 -45.54 11.43
N VAL A 63 -11.37 -45.99 10.59
CA VAL A 63 -11.62 -46.67 9.31
C VAL A 63 -11.11 -48.12 9.44
N PRO A 64 -11.81 -49.15 8.92
CA PRO A 64 -11.41 -50.54 9.13
C PRO A 64 -10.23 -50.98 8.25
N GLN A 65 -9.36 -51.81 8.83
CA GLN A 65 -8.28 -52.56 8.20
C GLN A 65 -8.76 -53.82 7.45
N THR A 66 -8.01 -54.20 6.41
CA THR A 66 -7.62 -55.59 6.10
C THR A 66 -6.14 -55.59 5.68
N ALA A 67 -5.25 -56.10 6.56
CA ALA A 67 -4.55 -57.40 6.52
C ALA A 67 -3.19 -57.34 5.78
N GLU A 68 -2.07 -57.21 6.53
CA GLU A 68 -1.07 -58.28 6.87
C GLU A 68 -0.07 -58.57 5.73
N ALA A 69 1.26 -58.67 5.89
CA ALA A 69 2.10 -59.10 7.02
C ALA A 69 3.57 -58.63 6.88
N GLY A 70 4.33 -58.61 7.99
CA GLY A 70 5.80 -58.76 7.99
C GLY A 70 6.61 -57.84 8.93
N GLN A 71 6.91 -58.32 10.15
CA GLN A 71 7.90 -57.81 11.13
C GLN A 71 9.19 -58.70 11.12
N PRO A 72 10.27 -58.49 11.92
CA PRO A 72 10.97 -57.25 12.34
C PRO A 72 12.54 -57.35 12.47
N GLY A 73 13.22 -56.19 12.59
CA GLY A 73 14.42 -55.90 13.43
C GLY A 73 15.86 -56.25 12.94
N PRO A 74 16.95 -55.84 13.64
CA PRO A 74 17.22 -54.59 14.40
C PRO A 74 18.67 -54.01 14.25
N GLY A 75 18.86 -52.69 14.50
CA GLY A 75 20.06 -51.98 15.04
C GLY A 75 21.47 -52.14 14.39
N PRO A 76 22.56 -51.47 14.86
CA PRO A 76 22.69 -50.59 16.03
C PRO A 76 23.51 -49.27 15.80
N GLN A 77 23.81 -48.62 16.92
CA GLN A 77 24.40 -47.31 17.25
C GLN A 77 25.89 -47.10 16.90
N THR A 78 26.38 -45.84 16.88
CA THR A 78 27.51 -45.29 17.68
C THR A 78 27.91 -43.85 17.28
N ALA A 79 28.44 -43.09 18.25
CA ALA A 79 29.08 -41.74 18.15
C ALA A 79 30.49 -41.81 18.81
N PRO A 80 31.25 -40.72 19.07
CA PRO A 80 31.82 -39.63 18.24
C PRO A 80 33.38 -39.53 18.32
N GLY A 81 34.04 -38.62 17.58
CA GLY A 81 35.51 -38.38 17.71
C GLY A 81 36.14 -37.17 16.97
N SER A 82 36.56 -36.16 17.76
CA SER A 82 37.69 -35.17 17.71
C SER A 82 38.32 -34.54 16.44
N GLN A 83 38.40 -33.19 16.49
CA GLN A 83 39.54 -32.23 16.30
C GLN A 83 40.49 -32.27 15.08
N ALA A 84 40.64 -31.13 14.36
CA ALA A 84 41.83 -30.25 14.32
C ALA A 84 41.83 -29.26 13.12
N ALA A 85 42.35 -28.04 13.32
CA ALA A 85 42.48 -26.93 12.36
C ALA A 85 43.68 -27.08 11.39
N PRO A 86 43.87 -26.17 10.38
CA PRO A 86 44.73 -24.99 10.62
C PRO A 86 44.29 -23.68 9.91
N GLY A 87 44.92 -22.57 10.33
CA GLY A 87 44.71 -21.19 9.87
C GLY A 87 45.62 -20.71 8.70
N PRO A 88 45.86 -19.39 8.54
CA PRO A 88 45.65 -18.66 7.27
C PRO A 88 46.93 -18.20 6.54
N LEU A 89 46.79 -17.75 5.28
CA LEU A 89 47.83 -17.02 4.54
C LEU A 89 47.28 -15.76 3.84
N ALA A 90 48.14 -14.74 3.83
CA ALA A 90 47.85 -13.33 3.63
C ALA A 90 48.05 -12.83 2.18
N ALA A 91 47.64 -11.57 2.01
CA ALA A 91 47.63 -10.69 0.85
C ALA A 91 48.93 -10.59 0.01
N ARG A 92 48.74 -10.24 -1.28
CA ARG A 92 49.57 -9.27 -2.03
C ARG A 92 48.83 -8.79 -3.29
N GLY A 93 48.77 -7.46 -3.47
CA GLY A 93 48.20 -6.77 -4.62
C GLY A 93 49.20 -6.52 -5.77
N PRO A 94 49.01 -5.48 -6.60
CA PRO A 94 48.77 -5.64 -8.04
C PRO A 94 49.93 -5.16 -8.93
N GLN A 95 49.94 -5.56 -10.21
CA GLN A 95 50.75 -4.91 -11.25
C GLN A 95 49.98 -4.72 -12.56
N THR A 96 50.44 -3.70 -13.28
CA THR A 96 49.80 -2.80 -14.24
C THR A 96 50.26 -3.02 -15.69
N ALA A 97 49.52 -2.42 -16.65
CA ALA A 97 49.97 -1.90 -17.97
C ALA A 97 50.36 -2.95 -19.05
N SER A 98 50.11 -2.84 -20.36
CA SER A 98 49.56 -1.82 -21.28
C SER A 98 49.28 -2.47 -22.67
N ALA A 99 48.43 -1.85 -23.50
CA ALA A 99 48.26 -2.06 -24.96
C ALA A 99 49.50 -1.55 -25.77
N PRO A 100 49.63 -1.57 -27.14
CA PRO A 100 48.59 -1.59 -28.19
C PRO A 100 48.90 -2.23 -29.60
N GLN A 101 47.85 -2.24 -30.45
CA GLN A 101 47.76 -1.97 -31.92
C GLN A 101 48.42 -2.80 -33.06
N THR A 102 47.52 -3.31 -33.93
CA THR A 102 47.42 -3.26 -35.43
C THR A 102 48.50 -3.82 -36.38
N GLY A 103 48.07 -4.65 -37.34
CA GLY A 103 48.32 -4.40 -38.78
C GLY A 103 48.84 -5.56 -39.67
N GLN A 104 47.95 -6.06 -40.54
CA GLN A 104 48.14 -6.53 -41.94
C GLN A 104 49.00 -7.78 -42.32
N GLY A 105 48.40 -8.65 -43.16
CA GLY A 105 49.07 -9.22 -44.36
C GLY A 105 49.23 -10.75 -44.48
N SER A 106 48.38 -11.40 -45.30
CA SER A 106 48.36 -12.79 -45.84
C SER A 106 49.63 -13.22 -46.63
N PRO A 107 49.80 -14.47 -47.20
CA PRO A 107 48.84 -15.58 -47.49
C PRO A 107 49.31 -17.06 -47.26
N GLY A 108 48.37 -18.03 -47.52
CA GLY A 108 48.37 -19.49 -47.21
C GLY A 108 49.25 -20.43 -48.10
N PRO A 109 48.86 -21.69 -48.46
CA PRO A 109 47.52 -22.34 -48.48
C PRO A 109 47.46 -23.81 -47.94
N HIS A 110 46.24 -24.40 -47.80
CA HIS A 110 45.78 -25.65 -48.48
C HIS A 110 44.52 -26.31 -47.87
N THR A 111 43.59 -26.65 -48.79
CA THR A 111 42.57 -27.74 -48.83
C THR A 111 41.19 -27.61 -48.15
N THR A 112 40.18 -27.64 -49.04
CA THR A 112 38.69 -27.75 -48.99
C THR A 112 38.23 -29.24 -49.12
N PRO A 113 36.95 -29.64 -49.36
CA PRO A 113 35.65 -28.92 -49.37
C PRO A 113 34.43 -29.65 -48.72
N VAL A 114 33.30 -28.91 -48.64
CA VAL A 114 31.88 -29.33 -48.54
C VAL A 114 31.20 -29.04 -49.90
N PRO A 115 30.15 -29.76 -50.37
CA PRO A 115 29.49 -29.46 -51.64
C PRO A 115 28.19 -28.64 -51.53
N GLN A 116 27.94 -27.81 -52.55
CA GLN A 116 26.69 -27.10 -52.89
C GLN A 116 26.59 -26.99 -54.44
N ALA A 117 25.38 -26.93 -55.02
CA ALA A 117 25.10 -26.61 -56.44
C ALA A 117 23.79 -25.75 -56.50
N ALA A 118 23.72 -24.52 -57.03
CA ALA A 118 23.82 -23.93 -58.41
C ALA A 118 22.41 -23.71 -59.07
N HIS A 119 21.85 -22.49 -59.25
CA HIS A 119 21.90 -21.50 -60.39
C HIS A 119 21.44 -22.04 -61.78
N ALA A 120 20.70 -21.39 -62.72
CA ALA A 120 20.20 -20.03 -63.00
C ALA A 120 19.12 -20.03 -64.16
N ALA A 121 18.54 -18.86 -64.54
CA ALA A 121 17.49 -18.58 -65.59
C ALA A 121 18.09 -18.20 -67.01
N PRO A 122 17.41 -17.58 -68.04
CA PRO A 122 15.98 -17.33 -68.44
C PRO A 122 15.58 -17.45 -69.99
N ALA A 123 14.26 -17.34 -70.29
CA ALA A 123 13.48 -16.85 -71.50
C ALA A 123 13.68 -17.42 -72.96
N PRO A 124 12.76 -17.29 -73.98
CA PRO A 124 11.59 -16.38 -74.16
C PRO A 124 10.26 -17.00 -74.77
N ALA A 125 9.29 -16.13 -75.12
CA ALA A 125 7.88 -16.35 -75.52
C ALA A 125 7.59 -16.79 -76.98
N PRO A 126 6.30 -17.09 -77.33
CA PRO A 126 5.64 -16.41 -78.46
C PRO A 126 4.15 -16.02 -78.26
N GLN A 127 3.65 -15.20 -79.20
CA GLN A 127 2.33 -14.53 -79.29
C GLN A 127 1.22 -15.37 -79.96
N GLY A 128 -0.05 -15.04 -79.70
CA GLY A 128 -1.21 -15.43 -80.53
C GLY A 128 -2.57 -15.05 -79.92
N THR A 129 -3.46 -14.48 -80.73
CA THR A 129 -4.59 -13.57 -80.41
C THR A 129 -6.01 -14.17 -80.37
N GLN A 130 -6.93 -13.40 -79.76
CA GLN A 130 -8.40 -13.28 -79.94
C GLN A 130 -9.37 -14.09 -79.05
N GLY A 131 -10.41 -13.39 -78.57
CA GLY A 131 -11.69 -13.95 -78.11
C GLY A 131 -12.27 -13.27 -76.88
N GLY A 132 -13.30 -12.44 -77.05
CA GLY A 132 -13.90 -11.63 -75.97
C GLY A 132 -14.99 -12.32 -75.13
N THR A 133 -15.50 -11.49 -74.20
CA THR A 133 -16.77 -11.58 -73.44
C THR A 133 -16.83 -12.54 -72.23
N GLN A 134 -16.86 -11.95 -71.02
CA GLN A 134 -17.96 -11.96 -70.04
C GLN A 134 -17.42 -11.71 -68.61
N GLY A 135 -18.21 -11.01 -67.80
CA GLY A 135 -17.78 -10.33 -66.58
C GLY A 135 -17.25 -11.22 -65.45
N ALA A 136 -16.36 -10.63 -64.63
CA ALA A 136 -15.91 -11.21 -63.38
C ALA A 136 -15.92 -10.15 -62.27
N SER A 137 -16.82 -10.39 -61.34
CA SER A 137 -16.98 -9.79 -60.03
C SER A 137 -15.73 -9.98 -59.17
N ALA A 138 -15.41 -9.00 -58.32
CA ALA A 138 -14.32 -9.08 -57.35
C ALA A 138 -14.50 -10.27 -56.39
N PRO A 139 -13.43 -11.03 -56.05
CA PRO A 139 -13.52 -12.14 -55.12
C PRO A 139 -13.57 -11.65 -53.68
N SER A 140 -14.60 -12.12 -52.98
CA SER A 140 -14.93 -11.91 -51.58
C SER A 140 -13.82 -12.34 -50.62
N ALA A 141 -13.68 -11.59 -49.53
CA ALA A 141 -12.80 -11.87 -48.41
C ALA A 141 -13.09 -13.26 -47.78
N PRO A 142 -12.07 -13.97 -47.26
CA PRO A 142 -12.29 -15.22 -46.55
C PRO A 142 -12.93 -14.94 -45.19
N GLN A 143 -14.20 -15.31 -45.06
CA GLN A 143 -14.86 -15.58 -43.77
C GLN A 143 -14.31 -16.89 -43.22
N GLY A 144 -13.81 -16.90 -41.97
CA GLY A 144 -13.46 -18.17 -41.32
C GLY A 144 -12.45 -18.10 -40.17
N ALA A 145 -12.70 -17.27 -39.17
CA ALA A 145 -12.29 -17.59 -37.80
C ALA A 145 -13.50 -17.32 -36.92
N GLN A 146 -14.42 -18.28 -36.91
CA GLN A 146 -15.47 -18.35 -35.89
C GLN A 146 -14.78 -18.33 -34.53
N ALA A 147 -14.99 -17.26 -33.77
CA ALA A 147 -14.72 -17.25 -32.35
C ALA A 147 -15.45 -18.46 -31.76
N ALA A 148 -14.72 -19.39 -31.17
CA ALA A 148 -15.33 -20.47 -30.42
C ALA A 148 -16.22 -19.85 -29.34
N THR A 149 -17.53 -19.88 -29.54
CA THR A 149 -18.55 -19.57 -28.54
C THR A 149 -18.54 -20.70 -27.52
N GLY A 150 -17.48 -20.77 -26.73
CA GLY A 150 -17.45 -21.52 -25.49
C GLY A 150 -18.14 -20.72 -24.41
N LEU A 151 -18.83 -21.39 -23.49
CA LEU A 151 -19.28 -20.78 -22.24
C LEU A 151 -18.13 -19.99 -21.60
N PRO A 152 -18.39 -18.82 -20.99
CA PRO A 152 -17.36 -18.07 -20.28
C PRO A 152 -16.66 -18.98 -19.26
N ARG A 153 -15.32 -19.04 -19.32
CA ARG A 153 -14.52 -19.92 -18.46
C ARG A 153 -14.67 -19.44 -17.01
N THR A 154 -15.19 -20.27 -16.13
CA THR A 154 -15.38 -19.91 -14.72
C THR A 154 -14.06 -19.94 -13.94
N LEU A 155 -14.07 -19.37 -12.74
CA LEU A 155 -12.93 -19.36 -11.81
C LEU A 155 -13.09 -20.47 -10.78
N GLN A 156 -11.96 -20.99 -10.30
CA GLN A 156 -11.95 -21.83 -9.11
C GLN A 156 -12.26 -20.94 -7.89
N TYR A 157 -13.16 -21.40 -7.04
CA TYR A 157 -13.63 -20.62 -5.89
C TYR A 157 -13.92 -21.49 -4.66
N ARG A 158 -14.12 -20.81 -3.53
CA ARG A 158 -14.59 -21.36 -2.27
C ARG A 158 -15.53 -20.37 -1.57
N PHE A 159 -16.51 -20.90 -0.85
CA PHE A 159 -17.32 -20.14 0.10
C PHE A 159 -16.92 -20.43 1.54
N ASP A 160 -17.00 -19.41 2.39
CA ASP A 160 -16.92 -19.52 3.85
C ASP A 160 -18.00 -18.62 4.49
N GLY A 161 -18.56 -19.04 5.63
CA GLY A 161 -19.64 -18.31 6.32
C GLY A 161 -21.07 -18.80 6.01
N PRO A 162 -22.10 -18.17 6.60
CA PRO A 162 -23.50 -18.61 6.50
C PRO A 162 -24.03 -18.54 5.06
N GLU A 163 -24.83 -19.53 4.65
CA GLU A 163 -25.35 -19.61 3.27
C GLU A 163 -26.29 -18.45 2.90
N ASP A 164 -27.06 -17.97 3.87
CA ASP A 164 -28.06 -16.91 3.72
C ASP A 164 -27.50 -15.49 3.92
N ALA A 165 -26.21 -15.36 4.27
CA ALA A 165 -25.58 -14.06 4.47
C ALA A 165 -25.30 -13.36 3.13
N PRO A 166 -25.28 -12.01 3.09
CA PRO A 166 -24.90 -11.29 1.88
C PRO A 166 -23.50 -11.67 1.40
N VAL A 167 -23.29 -11.71 0.08
CA VAL A 167 -22.02 -12.17 -0.49
C VAL A 167 -20.98 -11.05 -0.50
N LEU A 168 -19.80 -11.35 0.03
CA LEU A 168 -18.60 -10.53 -0.10
C LEU A 168 -17.55 -11.30 -0.92
N VAL A 169 -17.23 -10.79 -2.10
CA VAL A 169 -16.21 -11.35 -2.99
C VAL A 169 -14.85 -10.81 -2.58
N ILE A 170 -13.86 -11.70 -2.47
CA ILE A 170 -12.47 -11.35 -2.12
C ILE A 170 -11.50 -11.85 -3.19
N GLY A 171 -10.77 -10.91 -3.82
CA GLY A 171 -9.81 -11.16 -4.90
C GLY A 171 -8.34 -11.14 -4.45
N PRO A 172 -7.50 -12.07 -4.94
CA PRO A 172 -6.09 -12.20 -4.53
C PRO A 172 -5.16 -11.26 -5.31
N SER A 173 -3.90 -11.17 -4.85
CA SER A 173 -2.81 -10.50 -5.56
C SER A 173 -2.14 -11.42 -6.59
N LEU A 174 -1.42 -10.86 -7.56
CA LEU A 174 -0.68 -11.62 -8.56
C LEU A 174 0.41 -12.47 -7.90
N GLY A 175 0.48 -13.77 -8.24
CA GLY A 175 1.43 -14.71 -7.63
C GLY A 175 1.02 -15.20 -6.24
N THR A 176 -0.21 -14.89 -5.80
CA THR A 176 -0.78 -15.40 -4.54
C THR A 176 -2.02 -16.26 -4.82
N THR A 177 -2.54 -16.89 -3.78
CA THR A 177 -3.81 -17.62 -3.80
C THR A 177 -4.80 -16.94 -2.85
N TRP A 178 -6.07 -17.39 -2.83
CA TRP A 178 -7.04 -16.94 -1.83
C TRP A 178 -6.58 -17.11 -0.38
N HIS A 179 -5.56 -17.94 -0.12
CA HIS A 179 -5.04 -18.19 1.22
C HIS A 179 -4.36 -16.95 1.82
N MET A 180 -3.98 -15.96 1.00
CA MET A 180 -3.53 -14.65 1.50
C MET A 180 -4.55 -13.95 2.40
N TRP A 181 -5.82 -14.35 2.31
CA TRP A 181 -6.93 -13.81 3.08
C TRP A 181 -7.36 -14.67 4.27
N ASP A 182 -6.69 -15.82 4.52
CA ASP A 182 -7.12 -16.79 5.54
C ASP A 182 -7.28 -16.17 6.94
N ARG A 183 -6.46 -15.15 7.25
CA ARG A 183 -6.49 -14.47 8.56
C ARG A 183 -7.68 -13.52 8.74
N GLN A 184 -8.31 -13.07 7.66
CA GLN A 184 -9.52 -12.23 7.71
C GLN A 184 -10.80 -13.07 7.82
N ILE A 185 -10.78 -14.33 7.38
CA ILE A 185 -11.99 -15.15 7.24
C ILE A 185 -12.74 -15.39 8.54
N PRO A 186 -12.09 -15.71 9.69
CA PRO A 186 -12.81 -15.97 10.93
C PRO A 186 -13.68 -14.80 11.42
N GLU A 187 -13.29 -13.56 11.10
CA GLU A 187 -14.02 -12.36 11.48
C GLU A 187 -15.05 -11.95 10.41
N LEU A 188 -14.65 -11.89 9.14
CA LEU A 188 -15.55 -11.49 8.06
C LEU A 188 -16.71 -12.48 7.83
N SER A 189 -16.45 -13.78 7.99
CA SER A 189 -17.47 -14.82 7.79
C SER A 189 -18.57 -14.84 8.85
N GLN A 190 -18.45 -14.06 9.93
CA GLN A 190 -19.53 -13.88 10.90
C GLN A 190 -20.68 -13.01 10.35
N HIS A 191 -20.40 -12.20 9.32
CA HIS A 191 -21.33 -11.22 8.78
C HIS A 191 -21.69 -11.46 7.31
N TRP A 192 -20.78 -12.04 6.54
CA TRP A 192 -20.96 -12.25 5.10
C TRP A 192 -20.67 -13.69 4.69
N ARG A 193 -21.29 -14.09 3.59
CA ARG A 193 -20.90 -15.28 2.84
C ARG A 193 -19.71 -14.92 1.96
N ILE A 194 -18.52 -15.31 2.36
CA ILE A 194 -17.28 -14.90 1.69
C ILE A 194 -17.05 -15.78 0.46
N PHE A 195 -17.05 -15.19 -0.72
CA PHE A 195 -16.62 -15.84 -1.95
C PHE A 195 -15.16 -15.51 -2.21
N ARG A 196 -14.30 -16.53 -2.23
CA ARG A 196 -12.88 -16.39 -2.54
C ARG A 196 -12.56 -17.14 -3.83
N TYR A 197 -11.67 -16.59 -4.64
CA TYR A 197 -11.26 -17.24 -5.88
C TYR A 197 -9.76 -17.14 -6.12
N ASP A 198 -9.24 -18.08 -6.89
CA ASP A 198 -7.87 -18.04 -7.39
C ASP A 198 -7.87 -17.47 -8.82
N LEU A 199 -6.83 -16.72 -9.14
CA LEU A 199 -6.58 -16.31 -10.52
C LEU A 199 -6.24 -17.55 -11.37
N PRO A 200 -6.50 -17.53 -12.69
CA PRO A 200 -6.13 -18.64 -13.56
C PRO A 200 -4.66 -19.06 -13.37
N GLY A 201 -4.42 -20.37 -13.27
CA GLY A 201 -3.08 -20.93 -13.05
C GLY A 201 -2.43 -20.64 -11.69
N HIS A 202 -3.13 -20.01 -10.74
CA HIS A 202 -2.62 -19.80 -9.39
C HIS A 202 -3.15 -20.89 -8.45
N GLY A 203 -2.32 -21.33 -7.51
CA GLY A 203 -2.70 -22.38 -6.56
C GLY A 203 -3.06 -23.68 -7.28
N GLY A 204 -4.34 -24.06 -7.21
CA GLY A 204 -4.90 -25.23 -7.92
C GLY A 204 -5.73 -24.88 -9.15
N ALA A 205 -5.91 -23.59 -9.46
CA ALA A 205 -6.82 -23.14 -10.51
C ALA A 205 -6.38 -23.63 -11.90
N PRO A 206 -7.32 -24.05 -12.76
CA PRO A 206 -7.02 -24.40 -14.14
C PRO A 206 -6.22 -23.32 -14.85
N ALA A 207 -5.13 -23.71 -15.52
CA ALA A 207 -4.22 -22.83 -16.24
C ALA A 207 -4.82 -22.35 -17.57
N HIS A 208 -5.81 -21.47 -17.46
CA HIS A 208 -6.50 -20.85 -18.58
C HIS A 208 -6.20 -19.36 -18.59
N ALA A 209 -5.09 -18.97 -19.20
CA ALA A 209 -4.64 -17.58 -19.28
C ALA A 209 -5.77 -16.61 -19.65
N ALA A 210 -5.79 -15.46 -18.98
CA ALA A 210 -6.65 -14.32 -19.28
C ALA A 210 -5.74 -13.11 -19.53
N THR A 211 -5.93 -12.41 -20.65
CA THR A 211 -4.98 -11.40 -21.15
C THR A 211 -5.40 -9.98 -20.85
N SER A 212 -6.53 -9.79 -20.16
CA SER A 212 -7.00 -8.49 -19.70
C SER A 212 -7.70 -8.58 -18.36
N VAL A 213 -7.74 -7.46 -17.62
CA VAL A 213 -8.50 -7.34 -16.38
C VAL A 213 -10.00 -7.50 -16.65
N ALA A 214 -10.50 -6.99 -17.78
CA ALA A 214 -11.89 -7.15 -18.18
C ALA A 214 -12.27 -8.63 -18.36
N GLU A 215 -11.40 -9.42 -18.98
CA GLU A 215 -11.63 -10.87 -19.12
C GLU A 215 -11.67 -11.56 -17.75
N LEU A 216 -10.80 -11.20 -16.80
CA LEU A 216 -10.88 -11.72 -15.43
C LEU A 216 -12.20 -11.35 -14.75
N GLY A 217 -12.67 -10.11 -14.93
CA GLY A 217 -13.98 -9.65 -14.45
C GLY A 217 -15.15 -10.44 -15.05
N ASP A 218 -15.12 -10.69 -16.37
CA ASP A 218 -16.17 -11.43 -17.08
C ASP A 218 -16.24 -12.89 -16.59
N ARG A 219 -15.09 -13.53 -16.36
CA ARG A 219 -15.02 -14.89 -15.81
C ARG A 219 -15.54 -14.96 -14.38
N LEU A 220 -15.24 -13.95 -13.56
CA LEU A 220 -15.78 -13.84 -12.21
C LEU A 220 -17.31 -13.67 -12.24
N LEU A 221 -17.84 -12.76 -13.05
CA LEU A 221 -19.28 -12.57 -13.20
C LEU A 221 -19.98 -13.83 -13.69
N ALA A 222 -19.45 -14.50 -14.71
CA ALA A 222 -19.99 -15.78 -15.18
C ALA A 222 -20.04 -16.85 -14.08
N THR A 223 -19.02 -16.88 -13.22
CA THR A 223 -18.98 -17.79 -12.07
C THR A 223 -20.07 -17.44 -11.07
N LEU A 224 -20.22 -16.16 -10.71
CA LEU A 224 -21.23 -15.68 -9.77
C LEU A 224 -22.66 -15.84 -10.30
N ASP A 225 -22.88 -15.63 -11.61
CA ASP A 225 -24.16 -15.83 -12.28
C ASP A 225 -24.60 -17.30 -12.22
N GLY A 226 -23.67 -18.23 -12.47
CA GLY A 226 -23.91 -19.68 -12.31
C GLY A 226 -24.27 -20.10 -10.89
N LEU A 227 -23.95 -19.26 -9.89
CA LEU A 227 -24.24 -19.48 -8.48
C LEU A 227 -25.44 -18.65 -7.98
N GLY A 228 -26.10 -17.90 -8.87
CA GLY A 228 -27.24 -17.06 -8.54
C GLY A 228 -26.89 -15.78 -7.76
N VAL A 229 -25.62 -15.39 -7.67
CA VAL A 229 -25.20 -14.19 -6.92
C VAL A 229 -25.34 -12.95 -7.79
N GLN A 230 -26.42 -12.19 -7.57
CA GLN A 230 -26.75 -11.02 -8.40
C GLN A 230 -26.14 -9.70 -7.90
N ARG A 231 -25.87 -9.54 -6.61
CA ARG A 231 -25.26 -8.32 -6.05
C ARG A 231 -24.35 -8.69 -4.88
N PHE A 232 -23.19 -8.05 -4.78
CA PHE A 232 -22.15 -8.42 -3.81
C PHE A 232 -21.30 -7.22 -3.39
N GLY A 233 -20.72 -7.27 -2.19
CA GLY A 233 -19.58 -6.44 -1.85
C GLY A 233 -18.31 -7.00 -2.49
N TYR A 234 -17.32 -6.17 -2.79
CA TYR A 234 -16.08 -6.63 -3.41
C TYR A 234 -14.86 -6.03 -2.69
N ALA A 235 -13.92 -6.88 -2.28
CA ALA A 235 -12.59 -6.48 -1.82
C ALA A 235 -11.51 -7.16 -2.66
N GLY A 236 -10.51 -6.43 -3.15
CA GLY A 236 -9.47 -7.03 -3.99
C GLY A 236 -8.09 -6.46 -3.73
N CYS A 237 -7.09 -7.33 -3.65
CA CYS A 237 -5.69 -6.94 -3.49
C CYS A 237 -4.98 -6.80 -4.84
N SER A 238 -4.28 -5.69 -5.10
CA SER A 238 -3.44 -5.51 -6.29
C SER A 238 -4.22 -5.73 -7.59
N ILE A 239 -3.89 -6.74 -8.40
CA ILE A 239 -4.68 -7.14 -9.59
C ILE A 239 -6.13 -7.48 -9.26
N GLY A 240 -6.43 -8.06 -8.09
CA GLY A 240 -7.80 -8.23 -7.61
C GLY A 240 -8.51 -6.89 -7.44
N GLY A 241 -7.81 -5.86 -6.97
CA GLY A 241 -8.36 -4.51 -6.92
C GLY A 241 -8.66 -3.94 -8.32
N ALA A 242 -7.80 -4.23 -9.31
CA ALA A 242 -8.05 -3.85 -10.70
C ALA A 242 -9.33 -4.50 -11.26
N VAL A 243 -9.54 -5.79 -10.96
CA VAL A 243 -10.78 -6.51 -11.31
C VAL A 243 -11.99 -5.86 -10.66
N GLY A 244 -11.92 -5.54 -9.37
CA GLY A 244 -13.01 -4.85 -8.65
C GLY A 244 -13.35 -3.48 -9.25
N ALA A 245 -12.34 -2.67 -9.57
CA ALA A 245 -12.53 -1.37 -10.18
C ALA A 245 -13.14 -1.46 -11.58
N ASP A 246 -12.69 -2.42 -12.40
CA ASP A 246 -13.26 -2.71 -13.71
C ASP A 246 -14.74 -3.16 -13.61
N LEU A 247 -15.06 -4.02 -12.65
CA LEU A 247 -16.45 -4.42 -12.38
C LEU A 247 -17.31 -3.23 -11.95
N ALA A 248 -16.81 -2.36 -11.08
CA ALA A 248 -17.55 -1.16 -10.67
C ALA A 248 -17.78 -0.18 -11.84
N LEU A 249 -16.89 -0.14 -12.83
CA LEU A 249 -17.02 0.70 -14.02
C LEU A 249 -17.98 0.13 -15.07
N ARG A 250 -17.91 -1.19 -15.32
CA ARG A 250 -18.68 -1.87 -16.38
C ARG A 250 -20.01 -2.44 -15.89
N HIS A 251 -20.09 -2.82 -14.62
CA HIS A 251 -21.24 -3.48 -14.00
C HIS A 251 -21.58 -2.88 -12.62
N PRO A 252 -21.76 -1.54 -12.49
CA PRO A 252 -21.97 -0.88 -11.19
C PRO A 252 -23.16 -1.42 -10.40
N HIS A 253 -24.21 -1.91 -11.07
CA HIS A 253 -25.40 -2.50 -10.43
C HIS A 253 -25.12 -3.82 -9.69
N ARG A 254 -24.00 -4.51 -10.00
CA ARG A 254 -23.60 -5.77 -9.37
C ARG A 254 -22.79 -5.53 -8.09
N VAL A 255 -22.08 -4.40 -8.00
CA VAL A 255 -21.17 -4.09 -6.89
C VAL A 255 -21.88 -3.20 -5.90
N ALA A 256 -22.11 -3.68 -4.68
CA ALA A 256 -22.74 -2.89 -3.62
C ALA A 256 -21.77 -1.92 -2.95
N SER A 257 -20.52 -2.34 -2.77
CA SER A 257 -19.45 -1.58 -2.13
C SER A 257 -18.09 -2.15 -2.57
N LEU A 258 -17.05 -1.31 -2.59
CA LEU A 258 -15.75 -1.65 -3.16
C LEU A 258 -14.60 -1.35 -2.18
N ALA A 259 -13.72 -2.32 -1.94
CA ALA A 259 -12.45 -2.13 -1.26
C ALA A 259 -11.27 -2.45 -2.20
N LEU A 260 -10.48 -1.42 -2.50
CA LEU A 260 -9.26 -1.50 -3.30
C LEU A 260 -8.06 -1.59 -2.36
N VAL A 261 -7.50 -2.79 -2.22
CA VAL A 261 -6.39 -3.08 -1.30
C VAL A 261 -5.08 -3.13 -2.08
N ALA A 262 -4.08 -2.33 -1.70
CA ALA A 262 -2.77 -2.26 -2.34
C ALA A 262 -2.87 -2.24 -3.88
N SER A 263 -3.74 -1.39 -4.43
CA SER A 263 -4.09 -1.35 -5.85
C SER A 263 -3.81 0.03 -6.46
N SER A 264 -3.93 0.14 -7.78
CA SER A 264 -3.59 1.36 -8.51
C SER A 264 -4.51 1.56 -9.71
N PRO A 265 -4.79 2.80 -10.16
CA PRO A 265 -5.56 3.04 -11.37
C PRO A 265 -4.76 2.70 -12.64
N ARG A 266 -3.44 2.51 -12.50
CA ARG A 266 -2.51 2.03 -13.52
C ARG A 266 -1.27 1.44 -12.83
N PHE A 267 -0.82 0.27 -13.25
CA PHE A 267 0.32 -0.39 -12.61
C PHE A 267 1.62 -0.09 -13.36
N GLY A 268 2.50 0.71 -12.76
CA GLY A 268 3.82 1.04 -13.30
C GLY A 268 3.80 1.47 -14.77
N THR A 269 4.85 1.12 -15.50
CA THR A 269 4.87 1.22 -16.96
C THR A 269 4.49 -0.11 -17.62
N ALA A 270 3.88 -0.03 -18.81
CA ALA A 270 3.54 -1.23 -19.56
C ALA A 270 4.79 -2.07 -19.89
N ASP A 271 5.92 -1.42 -20.14
CA ASP A 271 7.18 -2.08 -20.48
C ASP A 271 7.78 -2.82 -19.28
N GLU A 272 7.67 -2.31 -18.05
CA GLU A 272 8.07 -3.03 -16.83
C GLU A 272 7.33 -4.37 -16.70
N PHE A 273 6.02 -4.38 -16.91
CA PHE A 273 5.21 -5.60 -16.80
C PHE A 273 5.48 -6.58 -17.94
N ARG A 274 5.64 -6.08 -19.18
CA ARG A 274 6.06 -6.92 -20.31
C ARG A 274 7.44 -7.51 -20.09
N GLN A 275 8.39 -6.74 -19.55
CA GLN A 275 9.73 -7.22 -19.22
C GLN A 275 9.68 -8.32 -18.15
N ARG A 276 8.82 -8.20 -17.14
CA ARG A 276 8.56 -9.30 -16.18
C ARG A 276 8.05 -10.55 -16.90
N GLY A 277 7.13 -10.39 -17.83
CA GLY A 277 6.65 -11.49 -18.67
C GLY A 277 7.77 -12.19 -19.46
N VAL A 278 8.72 -11.41 -20.03
CA VAL A 278 9.90 -11.96 -20.70
C VAL A 278 10.80 -12.72 -19.73
N ILE A 279 11.07 -12.17 -18.54
CA ILE A 279 11.87 -12.83 -17.51
C ILE A 279 11.25 -14.17 -17.13
N VAL A 280 9.94 -14.21 -16.90
CA VAL A 280 9.21 -15.43 -16.52
C VAL A 280 9.21 -16.45 -17.65
N ARG A 281 9.08 -16.01 -18.90
CA ARG A 281 9.13 -16.89 -20.07
C ARG A 281 10.47 -17.62 -20.19
N THR A 282 11.57 -16.93 -19.88
CA THR A 282 12.93 -17.48 -20.00
C THR A 282 13.36 -18.27 -18.76
N ASN A 283 12.97 -17.84 -17.56
CA ASN A 283 13.54 -18.32 -16.30
C ASN A 283 12.52 -18.99 -15.35
N GLY A 284 11.26 -19.10 -15.77
CA GLY A 284 10.17 -19.51 -14.89
C GLY A 284 9.90 -18.47 -13.79
N LEU A 285 9.25 -18.90 -12.69
CA LEU A 285 8.83 -18.01 -11.61
C LEU A 285 9.93 -17.71 -10.59
N GLU A 286 11.06 -18.42 -10.60
CA GLU A 286 12.07 -18.30 -9.53
C GLU A 286 12.61 -16.87 -9.35
N PRO A 287 12.88 -16.07 -10.40
CA PRO A 287 13.26 -14.67 -10.21
C PRO A 287 12.18 -13.82 -9.54
N MET A 288 10.90 -14.11 -9.79
CA MET A 288 9.78 -13.42 -9.15
C MET A 288 9.65 -13.87 -7.69
N ALA A 289 9.78 -15.17 -7.43
CA ALA A 289 9.73 -15.74 -6.09
C ALA A 289 10.84 -15.17 -5.19
N ARG A 290 12.08 -15.08 -5.70
CA ARG A 290 13.23 -14.56 -4.95
C ARG A 290 13.09 -13.08 -4.56
N THR A 291 12.44 -12.28 -5.40
CA THR A 291 12.26 -10.83 -5.17
C THR A 291 10.94 -10.47 -4.50
N ALA A 292 10.01 -11.43 -4.37
CA ALA A 292 8.71 -11.20 -3.76
C ALA A 292 8.79 -10.69 -2.31
N PRO A 293 9.64 -11.24 -1.41
CA PRO A 293 9.68 -10.80 -0.01
C PRO A 293 9.93 -9.30 0.16
N GLU A 294 10.92 -8.76 -0.56
CA GLU A 294 11.31 -7.34 -0.50
C GLU A 294 10.20 -6.41 -0.99
N ARG A 295 9.36 -6.90 -1.91
CA ARG A 295 8.23 -6.13 -2.47
C ARG A 295 6.96 -6.26 -1.64
N TRP A 296 6.79 -7.37 -0.94
CA TRP A 296 5.52 -7.75 -0.32
C TRP A 296 5.43 -7.45 1.17
N PHE A 297 6.56 -7.39 1.86
CA PHE A 297 6.61 -7.25 3.30
C PHE A 297 7.59 -6.16 3.71
N THR A 298 7.39 -5.55 4.87
CA THR A 298 8.42 -4.69 5.47
C THR A 298 9.64 -5.54 5.88
N PRO A 299 10.85 -4.94 5.94
CA PRO A 299 12.03 -5.65 6.43
C PRO A 299 11.85 -6.20 7.84
N GLY A 300 11.13 -5.47 8.70
CA GLY A 300 10.85 -5.89 10.07
C GLY A 300 9.98 -7.14 10.14
N PHE A 301 8.88 -7.19 9.39
CA PHE A 301 8.04 -8.38 9.31
C PHE A 301 8.77 -9.55 8.66
N ALA A 302 9.52 -9.29 7.59
CA ALA A 302 10.24 -10.34 6.89
C ALA A 302 11.28 -11.05 7.79
N ALA A 303 11.96 -10.28 8.65
CA ALA A 303 12.88 -10.82 9.65
C ALA A 303 12.15 -11.54 10.79
N ALA A 304 11.00 -11.03 11.23
CA ALA A 304 10.25 -11.58 12.36
C ALA A 304 9.42 -12.82 12.02
N GLN A 305 8.96 -12.96 10.76
CA GLN A 305 8.01 -13.99 10.33
C GLN A 305 8.51 -14.76 9.08
N PRO A 306 9.73 -15.36 9.13
CA PRO A 306 10.35 -15.99 7.95
C PRO A 306 9.53 -17.15 7.39
N ALA A 307 8.77 -17.87 8.22
CA ALA A 307 7.91 -18.97 7.77
C ALA A 307 6.72 -18.48 6.94
N ILE A 308 6.13 -17.33 7.29
CA ILE A 308 5.02 -16.73 6.53
C ILE A 308 5.55 -16.17 5.21
N VAL A 309 6.73 -15.54 5.24
CA VAL A 309 7.40 -15.07 4.02
C VAL A 309 7.68 -16.22 3.07
N GLU A 310 8.28 -17.32 3.55
CA GLU A 310 8.58 -18.48 2.72
C GLU A 310 7.29 -19.10 2.15
N TRP A 311 6.23 -19.19 2.95
CA TRP A 311 4.92 -19.62 2.46
C TRP A 311 4.40 -18.73 1.31
N ALA A 312 4.55 -17.41 1.40
CA ALA A 312 4.17 -16.49 0.33
C ALA A 312 5.03 -16.69 -0.93
N VAL A 313 6.33 -16.90 -0.76
CA VAL A 313 7.26 -17.24 -1.85
C VAL A 313 6.85 -18.54 -2.55
N GLN A 314 6.42 -19.55 -1.79
CA GLN A 314 5.95 -20.82 -2.37
C GLN A 314 4.71 -20.63 -3.24
N MET A 315 3.76 -19.76 -2.87
CA MET A 315 2.61 -19.44 -3.74
C MET A 315 3.04 -18.93 -5.11
N VAL A 316 4.08 -18.09 -5.16
CA VAL A 316 4.65 -17.59 -6.44
C VAL A 316 5.22 -18.74 -7.25
N ARG A 317 6.03 -19.60 -6.61
CA ARG A 317 6.70 -20.74 -7.27
C ARG A 317 5.72 -21.73 -7.89
N THR A 318 4.55 -21.93 -7.27
CA THR A 318 3.53 -22.87 -7.74
C THR A 318 2.59 -22.30 -8.81
N THR A 319 2.74 -21.03 -9.17
CA THR A 319 1.91 -20.41 -10.21
C THR A 319 2.34 -20.87 -11.61
N ASP A 320 1.37 -21.14 -12.48
CA ASP A 320 1.62 -21.41 -13.90
C ASP A 320 2.31 -20.23 -14.59
N PRO A 321 3.50 -20.42 -15.21
CA PRO A 321 4.22 -19.35 -15.88
C PRO A 321 3.43 -18.65 -16.99
N GLY A 322 2.64 -19.40 -17.78
CA GLY A 322 1.85 -18.85 -18.87
C GLY A 322 0.77 -17.89 -18.37
N CYS A 323 0.06 -18.29 -17.32
CA CYS A 323 -0.97 -17.47 -16.69
C CYS A 323 -0.38 -16.26 -15.95
N TYR A 324 0.79 -16.40 -15.32
CA TYR A 324 1.49 -15.26 -14.71
C TYR A 324 1.89 -14.22 -15.76
N ILE A 325 2.42 -14.66 -16.90
CA ILE A 325 2.77 -13.77 -18.03
C ILE A 325 1.51 -13.07 -18.54
N ALA A 326 0.41 -13.81 -18.74
CA ALA A 326 -0.84 -13.22 -19.20
C ALA A 326 -1.41 -12.18 -18.22
N ALA A 327 -1.29 -12.42 -16.91
CA ALA A 327 -1.66 -11.45 -15.89
C ALA A 327 -0.73 -10.21 -15.89
N CYS A 328 0.55 -10.37 -16.21
CA CYS A 328 1.44 -9.22 -16.44
C CYS A 328 0.98 -8.39 -17.64
N GLU A 329 0.61 -9.02 -18.76
CA GLU A 329 0.05 -8.31 -19.92
C GLU A 329 -1.27 -7.60 -19.58
N ALA A 330 -2.14 -8.24 -18.79
CA ALA A 330 -3.38 -7.64 -18.32
C ALA A 330 -3.12 -6.37 -17.51
N LEU A 331 -2.14 -6.38 -16.61
CA LEU A 331 -1.73 -5.21 -15.82
C LEU A 331 -1.04 -4.14 -16.69
N ALA A 332 -0.24 -4.54 -17.67
CA ALA A 332 0.42 -3.62 -18.60
C ALA A 332 -0.59 -2.81 -19.44
N ALA A 333 -1.74 -3.40 -19.75
CA ALA A 333 -2.82 -2.76 -20.51
C ALA A 333 -3.83 -2.02 -19.64
N PHE A 334 -3.79 -2.17 -18.31
CA PHE A 334 -4.78 -1.60 -17.41
C PHE A 334 -4.48 -0.13 -17.09
N ASP A 335 -5.35 0.77 -17.53
CA ASP A 335 -5.33 2.19 -17.16
C ASP A 335 -6.77 2.72 -17.10
N ILE A 336 -7.24 3.00 -15.88
CA ILE A 336 -8.59 3.53 -15.61
C ILE A 336 -8.57 4.97 -15.12
N ARG A 337 -7.42 5.67 -15.15
CA ARG A 337 -7.29 7.03 -14.60
C ARG A 337 -8.33 8.00 -15.16
N GLY A 338 -8.63 7.91 -16.47
CA GLY A 338 -9.64 8.73 -17.14
C GLY A 338 -11.09 8.36 -16.83
N ALA A 339 -11.33 7.28 -16.09
CA ALA A 339 -12.66 6.76 -15.79
C ALA A 339 -12.99 6.72 -14.29
N LEU A 340 -12.05 7.05 -13.40
CA LEU A 340 -12.24 6.94 -11.93
C LEU A 340 -13.51 7.66 -11.43
N GLY A 341 -13.83 8.83 -12.00
CA GLY A 341 -15.02 9.61 -11.65
C GLY A 341 -16.36 8.92 -11.93
N ARG A 342 -16.35 7.79 -12.65
CA ARG A 342 -17.54 6.98 -12.94
C ARG A 342 -17.77 5.86 -11.93
N ILE A 343 -16.82 5.59 -11.03
CA ILE A 343 -17.01 4.63 -9.93
C ILE A 343 -17.91 5.30 -8.89
N GLY A 344 -19.21 4.99 -8.93
CA GLY A 344 -20.22 5.61 -8.05
C GLY A 344 -20.58 4.80 -6.80
N VAL A 345 -19.91 3.67 -6.56
CA VAL A 345 -20.16 2.82 -5.38
C VAL A 345 -19.29 3.27 -4.21
N PRO A 346 -19.76 3.13 -2.95
CA PRO A 346 -18.95 3.43 -1.78
C PRO A 346 -17.61 2.70 -1.85
N THR A 347 -16.50 3.45 -1.78
CA THR A 347 -15.17 2.90 -2.02
C THR A 347 -14.22 3.14 -0.85
N LEU A 348 -13.56 2.09 -0.39
CA LEU A 348 -12.39 2.15 0.49
C LEU A 348 -11.14 1.86 -0.32
N VAL A 349 -10.13 2.71 -0.21
CA VAL A 349 -8.79 2.46 -0.71
C VAL A 349 -7.89 2.21 0.49
N LEU A 350 -7.35 1.00 0.61
CA LEU A 350 -6.50 0.57 1.70
C LEU A 350 -5.10 0.28 1.15
N VAL A 351 -4.07 0.86 1.72
CA VAL A 351 -2.68 0.63 1.29
C VAL A 351 -1.75 0.54 2.48
N GLY A 352 -0.73 -0.31 2.39
CA GLY A 352 0.36 -0.32 3.35
C GLY A 352 1.17 0.98 3.28
N ALA A 353 1.53 1.55 4.42
CA ALA A 353 2.27 2.81 4.46
C ALA A 353 3.67 2.68 3.83
N GLU A 354 4.23 1.47 3.83
CA GLU A 354 5.54 1.15 3.28
C GLU A 354 5.49 0.48 1.88
N ASP A 355 4.31 0.32 1.29
CA ASP A 355 4.13 -0.31 -0.02
C ASP A 355 4.88 0.47 -1.12
N GLN A 356 5.82 -0.19 -1.79
CA GLN A 356 6.62 0.35 -2.90
C GLN A 356 6.15 -0.15 -4.29
N VAL A 357 5.11 -0.99 -4.34
CA VAL A 357 4.56 -1.56 -5.59
C VAL A 357 3.37 -0.73 -6.07
N THR A 358 2.45 -0.42 -5.17
CA THR A 358 1.23 0.37 -5.42
C THR A 358 0.96 1.26 -4.22
N GLY A 359 1.97 2.07 -3.90
CA GLY A 359 2.10 2.77 -2.64
C GLY A 359 1.10 3.90 -2.39
N PRO A 360 1.36 4.71 -1.34
CA PRO A 360 0.49 5.81 -0.95
C PRO A 360 0.20 6.84 -2.04
N ALA A 361 1.08 6.99 -3.04
CA ALA A 361 0.87 7.92 -4.15
C ALA A 361 -0.25 7.45 -5.10
N GLU A 362 -0.22 6.17 -5.48
CA GLU A 362 -1.26 5.52 -6.29
C GLU A 362 -2.60 5.51 -5.55
N ALA A 363 -2.58 5.19 -4.26
CA ALA A 363 -3.76 5.19 -3.41
C ALA A 363 -4.42 6.59 -3.32
N ARG A 364 -3.61 7.65 -3.18
CA ARG A 364 -4.12 9.03 -3.24
C ARG A 364 -4.70 9.38 -4.60
N THR A 365 -4.13 8.85 -5.68
CA THR A 365 -4.69 9.04 -7.03
C THR A 365 -6.06 8.38 -7.18
N LEU A 366 -6.25 7.16 -6.63
CA LEU A 366 -7.56 6.51 -6.57
C LEU A 366 -8.57 7.37 -5.81
N VAL A 367 -8.21 7.82 -4.61
CA VAL A 367 -9.13 8.59 -3.75
C VAL A 367 -9.46 9.97 -4.34
N ALA A 368 -8.51 10.62 -5.00
CA ALA A 368 -8.77 11.88 -5.69
C ALA A 368 -9.68 11.71 -6.92
N GLY A 369 -9.65 10.54 -7.56
CA GLY A 369 -10.42 10.27 -8.77
C GLY A 369 -11.80 9.66 -8.52
N ILE A 370 -12.01 8.95 -7.41
CA ILE A 370 -13.25 8.23 -7.11
C ILE A 370 -14.11 9.06 -6.12
N PRO A 371 -15.34 9.42 -6.48
CA PRO A 371 -16.26 10.12 -5.59
C PRO A 371 -16.44 9.40 -4.25
N ASP A 372 -16.39 10.17 -3.15
CA ASP A 372 -16.60 9.70 -1.77
C ASP A 372 -15.69 8.54 -1.33
N ALA A 373 -14.58 8.30 -2.05
CA ALA A 373 -13.62 7.28 -1.66
C ALA A 373 -12.89 7.67 -0.38
N ARG A 374 -12.68 6.68 0.50
CA ARG A 374 -11.92 6.86 1.75
C ARG A 374 -10.55 6.23 1.63
N LEU A 375 -9.51 6.91 2.13
CA LEU A 375 -8.16 6.36 2.23
C LEU A 375 -7.93 5.77 3.63
N ALA A 376 -7.39 4.55 3.69
CA ALA A 376 -6.81 3.97 4.89
C ALA A 376 -5.35 3.59 4.62
N LEU A 377 -4.44 4.23 5.36
CA LEU A 377 -3.02 3.87 5.40
C LEU A 377 -2.79 2.92 6.57
N VAL A 378 -2.22 1.75 6.32
CA VAL A 378 -1.92 0.75 7.34
C VAL A 378 -0.43 0.84 7.71
N PRO A 379 -0.07 1.35 8.90
CA PRO A 379 1.32 1.45 9.32
C PRO A 379 1.98 0.09 9.52
N GLY A 380 3.26 -0.02 9.20
CA GLY A 380 4.00 -1.27 9.35
C GLY A 380 3.50 -2.37 8.42
N ALA A 381 3.01 -1.98 7.23
CA ALA A 381 2.57 -2.87 6.18
C ALA A 381 3.13 -2.41 4.83
N SER A 382 3.65 -3.36 4.06
CA SER A 382 3.98 -3.20 2.65
C SER A 382 2.81 -3.68 1.77
N HIS A 383 3.11 -4.24 0.59
CA HIS A 383 2.10 -4.57 -0.43
C HIS A 383 1.11 -5.65 0.00
N LEU A 384 1.52 -6.68 0.75
CA LEU A 384 0.61 -7.70 1.28
C LEU A 384 0.10 -7.35 2.68
N ALA A 385 -0.49 -6.15 2.80
CA ALA A 385 -1.10 -5.67 4.04
C ALA A 385 -2.07 -6.68 4.70
N PRO A 386 -2.91 -7.45 3.96
CA PRO A 386 -3.76 -8.48 4.58
C PRO A 386 -2.98 -9.57 5.33
N VAL A 387 -1.74 -9.86 4.94
CA VAL A 387 -0.89 -10.86 5.57
C VAL A 387 -0.09 -10.24 6.72
N GLU A 388 0.44 -9.04 6.51
CA GLU A 388 1.35 -8.37 7.45
C GLU A 388 0.63 -7.73 8.64
N GLN A 389 -0.52 -7.08 8.40
CA GLN A 389 -1.35 -6.42 9.41
C GLN A 389 -2.80 -6.91 9.37
N PRO A 390 -3.04 -8.21 9.64
CA PRO A 390 -4.30 -8.86 9.36
C PRO A 390 -5.48 -8.28 10.14
N ALA A 391 -5.29 -7.95 11.43
CA ALA A 391 -6.33 -7.39 12.29
C ALA A 391 -6.74 -5.98 11.84
N ALA A 392 -5.77 -5.11 11.55
CA ALA A 392 -6.05 -3.76 11.05
C ALA A 392 -6.82 -3.81 9.72
N VAL A 393 -6.45 -4.73 8.81
CA VAL A 393 -7.18 -4.94 7.57
C VAL A 393 -8.60 -5.44 7.82
N SER A 394 -8.79 -6.44 8.70
CA SER A 394 -10.12 -6.92 9.06
C SER A 394 -11.02 -5.80 9.59
N ASP A 395 -10.54 -5.00 10.54
CA ASP A 395 -11.30 -3.91 11.16
C ASP A 395 -11.75 -2.88 10.12
N LEU A 396 -10.86 -2.51 9.19
CA LEU A 396 -11.16 -1.57 8.12
C LEU A 396 -12.20 -2.13 7.14
N LEU A 397 -12.11 -3.42 6.78
CA LEU A 397 -13.09 -4.07 5.91
C LEU A 397 -14.44 -4.22 6.62
N LEU A 398 -14.46 -4.65 7.88
CA LEU A 398 -15.65 -4.75 8.72
C LEU A 398 -16.37 -3.40 8.79
N MET A 399 -15.65 -2.34 9.13
CA MET A 399 -16.19 -0.99 9.19
C MET A 399 -16.77 -0.55 7.85
N HIS A 400 -16.03 -0.78 6.75
CA HIS A 400 -16.48 -0.37 5.42
C HIS A 400 -17.77 -1.10 4.99
N PHE A 401 -17.77 -2.43 5.00
CA PHE A 401 -18.89 -3.20 4.47
C PHE A 401 -20.12 -3.20 5.38
N SER A 402 -19.96 -3.01 6.69
CA SER A 402 -21.10 -2.86 7.61
C SER A 402 -21.90 -1.58 7.31
N THR A 403 -21.22 -0.47 7.00
CA THR A 403 -21.89 0.80 6.69
C THR A 403 -22.59 0.79 5.32
N ALA A 404 -22.02 0.09 4.34
CA ALA A 404 -22.57 0.03 3.00
C ALA A 404 -23.87 -0.79 2.91
N TRP A 405 -23.98 -1.87 3.68
CA TRP A 405 -25.19 -2.71 3.68
C TRP A 405 -26.34 -2.14 4.53
N GLN A 406 -26.05 -1.23 5.46
CA GLN A 406 -27.07 -0.54 6.25
C GLN A 406 -27.89 0.46 5.41
N GLN A 407 -27.26 1.14 4.43
CA GLN A 407 -27.99 2.06 3.54
C GLN A 407 -28.99 1.34 2.61
N ASP A 408 -28.77 0.05 2.31
CA ASP A 408 -29.68 -0.77 1.49
C ASP A 408 -30.91 -1.28 2.28
N THR A 409 -30.86 -1.38 3.62
CA THR A 409 -32.02 -1.88 4.41
C THR A 409 -33.20 -0.90 4.47
N SER A 410 -33.02 0.36 4.04
CA SER A 410 -34.14 1.29 3.84
C SER A 410 -34.93 1.03 2.54
N ALA A 411 -34.51 0.07 1.70
CA ALA A 411 -35.23 -0.36 0.50
C ALA A 411 -36.21 -1.53 0.74
N ALA A 412 -36.36 -2.02 1.99
CA ALA A 412 -37.35 -3.01 2.35
C ALA A 412 -38.71 -2.36 2.68
N ILE A 413 -39.32 -1.69 1.70
CA ILE A 413 -40.75 -1.37 1.73
C ILE A 413 -41.48 -2.52 1.01
N PRO A 414 -42.49 -3.16 1.61
CA PRO A 414 -43.28 -4.17 0.90
C PRO A 414 -43.95 -3.51 -0.31
N VAL A 415 -43.78 -4.10 -1.50
CA VAL A 415 -44.44 -3.64 -2.72
C VAL A 415 -45.95 -3.77 -2.53
N LEU A 416 -46.63 -2.65 -2.27
CA LEU A 416 -48.08 -2.54 -2.43
C LEU A 416 -48.40 -2.39 -3.93
N PRO A 417 -49.52 -2.97 -4.43
CA PRO A 417 -49.84 -2.97 -5.85
C PRO A 417 -50.00 -1.53 -6.37
N HIS A 418 -49.39 -1.28 -7.53
CA HIS A 418 -49.34 0.03 -8.19
C HIS A 418 -50.74 0.63 -8.37
N ILE A 419 -51.02 1.73 -7.65
CA ILE A 419 -52.06 2.69 -8.00
C ILE A 419 -51.38 3.81 -8.78
N THR A 420 -51.83 4.04 -10.01
CA THR A 420 -51.33 5.12 -10.87
C THR A 420 -51.78 6.46 -10.29
N ALA A 421 -50.83 7.24 -9.76
CA ALA A 421 -51.07 8.60 -9.27
C ALA A 421 -50.69 9.65 -10.34
N PRO A 422 -51.41 10.78 -10.43
CA PRO A 422 -51.16 11.80 -11.45
C PRO A 422 -49.90 12.61 -11.15
N ALA A 423 -49.24 13.07 -12.21
CA ALA A 423 -47.97 13.80 -12.15
C ALA A 423 -48.04 15.06 -11.26
N ALA A 424 -47.12 15.16 -10.30
CA ALA A 424 -46.91 16.35 -9.48
C ALA A 424 -45.84 17.26 -10.11
N PRO A 425 -45.95 18.59 -9.97
CA PRO A 425 -45.05 19.55 -10.61
C PRO A 425 -43.66 19.57 -9.96
N SER A 426 -42.64 19.64 -10.79
CA SER A 426 -41.24 19.75 -10.40
C SER A 426 -40.96 21.09 -9.72
N THR A 427 -40.38 21.04 -8.52
CA THR A 427 -39.76 22.20 -7.86
C THR A 427 -38.30 22.31 -8.31
N PRO A 428 -37.78 23.52 -8.60
CA PRO A 428 -36.40 23.69 -9.06
C PRO A 428 -35.40 23.53 -7.91
N PHE A 429 -34.32 22.82 -8.23
CA PHE A 429 -33.16 22.58 -7.37
C PHE A 429 -32.38 23.89 -7.12
N VAL A 430 -32.00 24.16 -5.87
CA VAL A 430 -31.13 25.30 -5.52
C VAL A 430 -29.68 24.82 -5.47
N PRO A 431 -28.70 25.48 -6.12
CA PRO A 431 -27.32 25.00 -6.14
C PRO A 431 -26.62 25.14 -4.78
N VAL A 432 -25.79 24.14 -4.46
CA VAL A 432 -24.78 24.19 -3.39
C VAL A 432 -23.72 25.25 -3.75
N ALA A 433 -23.24 25.97 -2.73
CA ALA A 433 -22.33 27.12 -2.86
C ALA A 433 -21.20 26.93 -3.88
N GLU A 434 -21.06 27.91 -4.77
CA GLU A 434 -20.08 27.96 -5.85
C GLU A 434 -18.65 27.96 -5.28
N ILE A 435 -17.84 26.98 -5.70
CA ILE A 435 -16.41 26.92 -5.37
C ILE A 435 -15.74 28.11 -6.06
N ALA A 436 -15.09 28.98 -5.28
CA ALA A 436 -14.37 30.13 -5.82
C ALA A 436 -13.38 29.66 -6.90
N PRO A 437 -13.35 30.31 -8.08
CA PRO A 437 -12.47 29.92 -9.16
C PRO A 437 -11.00 30.02 -8.72
N ALA A 438 -10.21 29.03 -9.13
CA ALA A 438 -8.78 29.02 -8.86
C ALA A 438 -8.13 30.27 -9.46
N VAL A 439 -7.50 31.09 -8.62
CA VAL A 439 -6.65 32.19 -9.08
C VAL A 439 -5.48 31.56 -9.83
N SER A 440 -5.48 31.67 -11.16
CA SER A 440 -4.36 31.23 -11.99
C SER A 440 -3.15 32.09 -11.65
N ALA A 441 -2.10 31.45 -11.11
CA ALA A 441 -0.80 32.10 -10.98
C ALA A 441 -0.26 32.38 -12.39
N PRO A 442 0.29 33.57 -12.66
CA PRO A 442 0.90 33.86 -13.95
C PRO A 442 2.09 32.92 -14.20
N ASP A 443 2.29 32.53 -15.46
CA ASP A 443 3.48 31.82 -15.92
C ASP A 443 4.72 32.72 -15.77
N ALA A 444 5.29 32.72 -14.56
CA ALA A 444 6.56 33.38 -14.30
C ALA A 444 7.69 32.53 -14.89
N VAL A 445 8.58 33.19 -15.63
CA VAL A 445 9.84 32.59 -16.10
C VAL A 445 10.54 31.95 -14.89
N ALA A 446 10.82 30.65 -14.98
CA ALA A 446 11.41 29.92 -13.87
C ALA A 446 12.75 30.57 -13.48
N PRO A 447 12.90 31.08 -12.24
CA PRO A 447 14.14 31.75 -11.81
C PRO A 447 15.32 30.78 -11.93
N THR A 448 16.51 31.29 -12.25
CA THR A 448 17.73 30.48 -12.32
C THR A 448 18.11 29.94 -10.92
N PRO A 449 19.00 28.93 -10.80
CA PRO A 449 19.42 28.42 -9.50
C PRO A 449 19.94 29.52 -8.55
N ASP A 450 20.68 30.50 -9.06
CA ASP A 450 21.21 31.65 -8.30
C ASP A 450 20.08 32.58 -7.84
N ASP A 451 19.12 32.91 -8.72
CA ASP A 451 17.95 33.75 -8.37
C ASP A 451 17.13 33.12 -7.23
N ARG A 452 17.00 31.78 -7.22
CA ARG A 452 16.27 31.04 -6.18
C ARG A 452 17.01 31.05 -4.85
N TYR A 453 18.34 31.00 -4.87
CA TYR A 453 19.14 31.08 -3.65
C TYR A 453 19.06 32.48 -3.02
N GLU A 454 19.15 33.54 -3.82
CA GLU A 454 18.97 34.92 -3.35
C GLU A 454 17.56 35.16 -2.79
N GLN A 455 16.53 34.74 -3.53
CA GLN A 455 15.14 34.80 -3.07
C GLN A 455 14.94 33.98 -1.79
N GLY A 456 15.53 32.79 -1.72
CA GLY A 456 15.49 31.93 -0.56
C GLY A 456 16.16 32.55 0.66
N THR A 457 17.31 33.20 0.50
CA THR A 457 18.01 33.90 1.58
C THR A 457 17.14 35.01 2.15
N LYS A 458 16.53 35.83 1.28
CA LYS A 458 15.60 36.90 1.70
C LYS A 458 14.42 36.34 2.48
N VAL A 459 13.74 35.34 1.93
CA VAL A 459 12.56 34.73 2.56
C VAL A 459 12.91 34.03 3.87
N ARG A 460 14.06 33.35 3.93
CA ARG A 460 14.55 32.68 5.14
C ARG A 460 14.77 33.68 6.26
N ARG A 461 15.34 34.86 5.96
CA ARG A 461 15.53 35.95 6.92
C ARG A 461 14.21 36.56 7.39
N GLU A 462 13.28 36.83 6.46
CA GLU A 462 11.94 37.32 6.80
C GLU A 462 11.20 36.36 7.75
N VAL A 463 11.32 35.04 7.53
CA VAL A 463 10.59 34.03 8.30
C VAL A 463 11.33 33.57 9.56
N LEU A 464 12.65 33.39 9.56
CA LEU A 464 13.41 32.90 10.73
C LEU A 464 14.14 34.00 11.51
N GLY A 465 14.30 35.18 10.92
CA GLY A 465 14.95 36.34 11.54
C GLY A 465 16.45 36.36 11.27
N ASP A 466 17.01 37.55 11.10
CA ASP A 466 18.43 37.73 10.73
C ASP A 466 19.37 37.05 11.72
N ALA A 467 19.18 37.30 13.03
CA ALA A 467 20.04 36.72 14.07
C ALA A 467 20.07 35.18 14.04
N HIS A 468 18.97 34.52 13.67
CA HIS A 468 18.94 33.05 13.55
C HIS A 468 19.67 32.58 12.29
N VAL A 469 19.47 33.27 11.17
CA VAL A 469 20.13 32.92 9.90
C VAL A 469 21.64 33.14 10.00
N ASP A 470 22.07 34.23 10.62
CA ASP A 470 23.48 34.55 10.85
C ASP A 470 24.12 33.50 11.77
N ALA A 471 23.47 33.14 12.89
CA ALA A 471 23.97 32.10 13.78
C ALA A 471 24.13 30.73 13.07
N VAL A 472 23.22 30.37 12.17
CA VAL A 472 23.34 29.12 11.40
C VAL A 472 24.51 29.20 10.41
N ASN A 473 24.67 30.33 9.72
CA ASN A 473 25.77 30.52 8.77
C ASN A 473 27.15 30.56 9.47
N ASP A 474 27.24 31.18 10.64
CA ASP A 474 28.48 31.26 11.43
C ASP A 474 28.93 29.88 11.95
N THR A 475 27.99 28.95 12.10
CA THR A 475 28.28 27.55 12.46
C THR A 475 28.44 26.63 11.27
N ALA A 476 28.22 27.12 10.04
CA ALA A 476 28.37 26.32 8.83
C ALA A 476 29.85 26.06 8.55
N ASP A 477 30.13 24.82 8.18
CA ASP A 477 31.45 24.34 7.79
C ASP A 477 31.35 23.67 6.41
N ALA A 478 32.50 23.25 5.87
CA ALA A 478 32.57 22.58 4.58
C ALA A 478 31.73 21.28 4.51
N PHE A 479 31.29 20.73 5.64
CA PHE A 479 30.42 19.55 5.68
C PHE A 479 28.94 19.92 5.56
N THR A 480 28.54 21.10 6.03
CA THR A 480 27.13 21.53 6.10
C THR A 480 26.74 22.56 5.04
N GLU A 481 27.71 23.15 4.33
CA GLU A 481 27.53 24.19 3.32
C GLU A 481 26.53 23.79 2.21
N ASP A 482 26.77 22.67 1.51
CA ASP A 482 25.89 22.18 0.44
C ASP A 482 24.45 21.94 0.93
N PHE A 483 24.30 21.51 2.18
CA PHE A 483 22.98 21.28 2.79
C PHE A 483 22.27 22.60 3.11
N GLN A 484 22.99 23.59 3.64
CA GLN A 484 22.44 24.93 3.89
C GLN A 484 22.06 25.62 2.57
N GLU A 485 22.84 25.40 1.52
CA GLU A 485 22.53 25.90 0.17
C GLU A 485 21.23 25.28 -0.37
N LEU A 486 21.12 23.95 -0.32
CA LEU A 486 19.92 23.22 -0.74
C LEU A 486 18.68 23.68 0.01
N VAL A 487 18.76 23.79 1.35
CA VAL A 487 17.63 24.23 2.19
C VAL A 487 17.23 25.66 1.84
N THR A 488 18.21 26.56 1.66
CA THR A 488 17.97 27.97 1.29
C THR A 488 17.25 28.08 -0.05
N ARG A 489 17.77 27.41 -1.09
CA ARG A 489 17.17 27.44 -2.42
C ARG A 489 15.78 26.78 -2.45
N TYR A 490 15.66 25.58 -1.91
CA TYR A 490 14.45 24.77 -2.09
C TYR A 490 13.33 25.14 -1.10
N ALA A 491 13.62 25.12 0.20
CA ALA A 491 12.58 25.39 1.19
C ALA A 491 12.13 26.86 1.12
N TRP A 492 13.08 27.78 1.05
CA TRP A 492 12.79 29.22 1.15
C TRP A 492 12.60 29.89 -0.20
N GLY A 493 13.42 29.53 -1.19
CA GLY A 493 13.39 30.10 -2.54
C GLY A 493 12.30 29.53 -3.44
N GLU A 494 11.84 28.30 -3.19
CA GLU A 494 10.80 27.66 -4.00
C GLU A 494 9.50 27.40 -3.24
N VAL A 495 9.52 26.85 -2.04
CA VAL A 495 8.26 26.44 -1.37
C VAL A 495 7.60 27.58 -0.61
N TRP A 496 8.36 28.28 0.24
CA TRP A 496 7.84 29.37 1.08
C TRP A 496 7.60 30.67 0.31
N SER A 497 8.27 30.86 -0.84
CA SER A 497 8.13 32.02 -1.71
C SER A 497 6.93 31.95 -2.66
N ARG A 498 6.33 30.78 -2.84
CA ARG A 498 5.21 30.57 -3.77
C ARG A 498 3.96 31.33 -3.37
N ASP A 499 3.27 31.81 -4.38
CA ASP A 499 1.90 32.28 -4.27
C ASP A 499 0.95 31.09 -4.02
N GLY A 500 -0.21 31.37 -3.42
CA GLY A 500 -1.28 30.39 -3.17
C GLY A 500 -1.53 30.06 -1.70
N LEU A 501 -0.54 30.24 -0.81
CA LEU A 501 -0.74 30.22 0.64
C LEU A 501 -0.01 31.40 1.27
N ASP A 502 -0.69 32.13 2.15
CA ASP A 502 -0.08 33.21 2.89
C ASP A 502 0.91 32.71 3.96
N ARG A 503 1.74 33.63 4.46
CA ARG A 503 2.78 33.32 5.45
C ARG A 503 2.21 32.77 6.75
N ARG A 504 1.02 33.23 7.14
CA ARG A 504 0.31 32.74 8.33
C ARG A 504 -0.04 31.26 8.20
N THR A 505 -0.68 30.88 7.10
CA THR A 505 -1.12 29.50 6.83
C THR A 505 0.08 28.57 6.71
N ARG A 506 1.17 29.01 6.08
CA ARG A 506 2.42 28.24 6.01
C ARG A 506 3.04 28.01 7.39
N SER A 507 3.00 29.02 8.27
CA SER A 507 3.41 28.87 9.67
C SER A 507 2.52 27.89 10.44
N VAL A 508 1.20 27.92 10.26
CA VAL A 508 0.28 26.93 10.87
C VAL A 508 0.69 25.51 10.47
N ILE A 509 0.84 25.24 9.17
CA ILE A 509 1.21 23.93 8.64
C ILE A 509 2.57 23.48 9.19
N THR A 510 3.54 24.39 9.25
CA THR A 510 4.89 24.08 9.72
C THR A 510 4.90 23.74 11.22
N LEU A 511 4.16 24.48 12.04
CA LEU A 511 4.00 24.18 13.46
C LEU A 511 3.37 22.79 13.64
N THR A 512 2.26 22.51 12.95
CA THR A 512 1.61 21.19 13.00
C THR A 512 2.58 20.07 12.65
N ALA A 513 3.35 20.21 11.57
CA ALA A 513 4.30 19.19 11.11
C ALA A 513 5.46 18.95 12.10
N LEU A 514 5.97 20.00 12.75
CA LEU A 514 7.04 19.88 13.74
C LEU A 514 6.55 19.18 15.01
N VAL A 515 5.32 19.49 15.43
CA VAL A 515 4.69 18.85 16.60
C VAL A 515 4.41 17.38 16.35
N THR A 516 3.81 17.02 15.21
CA THR A 516 3.52 15.61 14.88
C THR A 516 4.77 14.77 14.69
N SER A 517 5.87 15.38 14.24
CA SER A 517 7.17 14.72 14.06
C SER A 517 8.02 14.68 15.33
N GLY A 518 7.56 15.26 16.45
CA GLY A 518 8.30 15.32 17.71
C GLY A 518 9.59 16.18 17.67
N ARG A 519 9.74 17.06 16.67
CA ARG A 519 10.96 17.86 16.46
C ARG A 519 10.91 19.18 17.22
N LEU A 520 11.05 19.10 18.54
CA LEU A 520 10.89 20.23 19.45
C LEU A 520 11.97 21.32 19.28
N GLU A 521 13.18 20.96 18.84
CA GLU A 521 14.27 21.92 18.59
C GLU A 521 13.91 22.92 17.48
N GLY A 522 13.31 22.43 16.38
CA GLY A 522 12.83 23.28 15.29
C GLY A 522 11.55 24.05 15.65
N LEU A 523 10.74 23.50 16.57
CA LEU A 523 9.46 24.12 16.96
C LEU A 523 9.66 25.52 17.54
N ALA A 524 10.67 25.73 18.38
CA ALA A 524 10.92 27.04 18.99
C ALA A 524 11.17 28.15 17.96
N ALA A 525 12.05 27.87 16.97
CA ALA A 525 12.33 28.81 15.88
C ALA A 525 11.09 29.12 15.05
N HIS A 526 10.26 28.10 14.77
CA HIS A 526 9.05 28.28 13.99
C HIS A 526 7.87 28.87 14.76
N THR A 527 7.86 28.79 16.11
CA THR A 527 6.92 29.57 16.93
C THR A 527 7.23 31.06 16.85
N ARG A 528 8.51 31.48 16.94
CA ARG A 528 8.89 32.89 16.70
C ARG A 528 8.55 33.35 15.28
N ALA A 529 8.80 32.47 14.30
CA ALA A 529 8.45 32.74 12.91
C ALA A 529 6.94 32.94 12.72
N ALA A 530 6.12 32.11 13.37
CA ALA A 530 4.66 32.24 13.33
C ALA A 530 4.18 33.58 13.90
N LEU A 531 4.73 34.01 15.03
CA LEU A 531 4.45 35.32 15.61
C LEU A 531 4.83 36.45 14.65
N ARG A 532 6.02 36.41 14.04
CA ARG A 532 6.46 37.40 13.03
C ARG A 532 5.61 37.41 11.76
N ASN A 533 5.14 36.24 11.34
CA ASN A 533 4.19 36.11 10.22
C ASN A 533 2.76 36.54 10.61
N GLY A 534 2.55 36.94 11.86
CA GLY A 534 1.35 37.60 12.36
C GLY A 534 0.44 36.73 13.21
N LEU A 535 0.73 35.45 13.41
CA LEU A 535 -0.12 34.62 14.29
C LEU A 535 -0.08 35.17 15.71
N THR A 536 -1.24 35.23 16.35
CA THR A 536 -1.34 35.57 17.76
C THR A 536 -1.03 34.37 18.65
N PRO A 537 -0.63 34.57 19.92
CA PRO A 537 -0.53 33.49 20.89
C PRO A 537 -1.81 32.65 21.02
N ALA A 538 -2.98 33.28 20.88
CA ALA A 538 -4.27 32.58 20.90
C ALA A 538 -4.43 31.65 19.69
N GLU A 539 -4.09 32.11 18.47
CA GLU A 539 -4.14 31.26 17.28
C GLU A 539 -3.13 30.12 17.33
N ILE A 540 -1.91 30.37 17.83
CA ILE A 540 -0.91 29.30 18.02
C ILE A 540 -1.44 28.26 19.01
N LYS A 541 -2.11 28.69 20.09
CA LYS A 541 -2.78 27.79 21.04
C LYS A 541 -3.85 26.94 20.34
N GLU A 542 -4.72 27.53 19.52
CA GLU A 542 -5.75 26.79 18.79
C GLU A 542 -5.13 25.76 17.82
N VAL A 543 -4.02 26.11 17.15
CA VAL A 543 -3.27 25.16 16.29
C VAL A 543 -2.74 23.98 17.11
N LEU A 544 -2.17 24.23 18.29
CA LEU A 544 -1.64 23.16 19.16
C LEU A 544 -2.77 22.30 19.75
N LEU A 545 -3.91 22.90 20.12
CA LEU A 545 -5.09 22.16 20.57
C LEU A 545 -5.63 21.25 19.47
N GLN A 546 -5.78 21.78 18.25
CA GLN A 546 -6.20 21.00 17.09
C GLN A 546 -5.21 19.86 16.81
N THR A 547 -3.91 20.13 16.89
CA THR A 547 -2.86 19.12 16.63
C THR A 547 -2.87 18.01 17.69
N ALA A 548 -3.22 18.31 18.95
CA ALA A 548 -3.27 17.34 20.04
C ALA A 548 -4.25 16.18 19.79
N VAL A 549 -5.33 16.43 19.03
CA VAL A 549 -6.30 15.40 18.62
C VAL A 549 -5.64 14.31 17.77
N TYR A 550 -4.59 14.67 17.01
CA TYR A 550 -3.96 13.79 16.03
C TYR A 550 -2.63 13.19 16.52
N CYS A 551 -1.82 13.94 17.26
CA CYS A 551 -0.51 13.45 17.74
C CYS A 551 -0.51 12.92 19.18
N GLY A 552 -1.64 13.06 19.91
CA GLY A 552 -1.78 12.63 21.29
C GLY A 552 -1.28 13.64 22.32
N ILE A 553 -1.79 13.50 23.55
CA ILE A 553 -1.59 14.46 24.65
C ILE A 553 -0.11 14.64 25.02
N PRO A 554 0.75 13.61 25.11
CA PRO A 554 2.15 13.81 25.49
C PRO A 554 2.96 14.65 24.49
N ALA A 555 2.78 14.39 23.19
CA ALA A 555 3.48 15.11 22.13
C ALA A 555 3.02 16.57 22.05
N ALA A 556 1.70 16.80 22.14
CA ALA A 556 1.16 18.16 22.24
C ALA A 556 1.62 18.87 23.52
N GLY A 557 1.65 18.18 24.65
CA GLY A 557 2.11 18.74 25.94
C GLY A 557 3.55 19.27 25.86
N ALA A 558 4.46 18.53 25.23
CA ALA A 558 5.83 18.99 25.02
C ALA A 558 5.89 20.21 24.08
N ALA A 559 5.04 20.24 23.04
CA ALA A 559 4.92 21.39 22.15
C ALA A 559 4.37 22.65 22.85
N PHE A 560 3.37 22.48 23.73
CA PHE A 560 2.82 23.55 24.55
C PHE A 560 3.89 24.18 25.45
N ALA A 561 4.73 23.38 26.08
CA ALA A 561 5.81 23.88 26.93
C ALA A 561 6.82 24.73 26.14
N VAL A 562 7.22 24.28 24.94
CA VAL A 562 8.13 25.02 24.05
C VAL A 562 7.49 26.33 23.57
N ALA A 563 6.25 26.25 23.06
CA ALA A 563 5.56 27.42 22.53
C ALA A 563 5.29 28.47 23.62
N GLN A 564 4.91 28.04 24.82
CA GLN A 564 4.69 28.94 25.96
C GLN A 564 5.96 29.69 26.32
N LYS A 565 7.10 29.00 26.41
CA LYS A 565 8.39 29.62 26.70
C LYS A 565 8.74 30.69 25.66
N VAL A 566 8.62 30.35 24.38
CA VAL A 566 8.90 31.30 23.28
C VAL A 566 7.94 32.48 23.29
N ILE A 567 6.64 32.25 23.49
CA ILE A 567 5.66 33.33 23.55
C ILE A 567 5.97 34.27 24.72
N GLN A 568 6.34 33.75 25.89
CA GLN A 568 6.74 34.58 27.03
C GLN A 568 7.98 35.42 26.72
N GLU A 569 9.01 34.82 26.09
CA GLU A 569 10.21 35.53 25.66
C GLU A 569 9.89 36.68 24.68
N GLU A 570 8.98 36.46 23.73
CA GLU A 570 8.65 37.44 22.67
C GLU A 570 7.59 38.48 23.08
N THR A 571 6.77 38.20 24.12
CA THR A 571 5.66 39.07 24.54
C THR A 571 5.92 39.80 25.86
N THR A 572 7.01 39.48 26.56
CA THR A 572 7.42 40.21 27.77
C THR A 572 8.43 41.30 27.39
N PRO A 573 8.19 42.58 27.75
CA PRO A 573 9.16 43.65 27.49
C PRO A 573 10.50 43.37 28.21
N PRO A 574 11.66 43.67 27.60
CA PRO A 574 12.93 43.60 28.30
C PRO A 574 12.93 44.58 29.49
N ALA A 575 13.40 44.12 30.64
CA ALA A 575 13.49 44.88 31.90
C ALA A 575 14.59 45.95 31.87
#